data_AF-Q1EQN7-F1
#
_entry.id   AF-Q1EQN7-F1
#
_cell.length_a   1.000
_cell.length_b   1.000
_cell.length_c   1.000
_cell.angle_alpha   90.00
_cell.angle_beta   90.00
_cell.angle_gamma   90.00
#
_symmetry.space_group_name_H-M   'P 1'
#
loop_
_entity.id
_entity.type
_entity.pdbx_description
1 polymer ?
#
loop_
_entity_poly.entity_id
_entity_poly.type
_entity_poly.pdbx_seq_one_letter_code
_entity_poly.pdbx_strand_id
1 'polypeptide(L)'
;MTLSTQACTELMIRPYTVEDTVAGRLLVGLRRSKARDGVDADALYDDLNTVLDEQHRPTSAEISRLADRFRQVTLVLIELVPLTVTPYPVDAMQLLIELRANQPCPQRSHRHILRFALAIVDVLNLMGDDAP
;
A
#
# COMPACT_ATOMS: atom_id res chain seq x y z
N MET A 1 1.54 -9.96 -25.61
CA MET A 1 1.48 -9.95 -24.14
C MET A 1 2.88 -9.73 -23.58
N THR A 2 3.26 -8.48 -23.31
CA THR A 2 4.51 -8.13 -22.60
C THR A 2 4.41 -6.67 -22.12
N LEU A 3 3.65 -6.42 -21.06
CA LEU A 3 3.58 -5.10 -20.39
C LEU A 3 4.01 -5.14 -18.90
N SER A 4 4.43 -6.31 -18.39
CA SER A 4 4.68 -6.51 -16.95
C SER A 4 6.00 -5.89 -16.43
N THR A 5 6.96 -5.59 -17.30
CA THR A 5 8.29 -5.13 -16.88
C THR A 5 8.37 -3.61 -16.75
N GLN A 6 7.63 -2.86 -17.56
CA GLN A 6 7.76 -1.41 -17.67
C GLN A 6 7.18 -0.68 -16.45
N ALA A 7 6.02 -1.12 -15.96
CA ALA A 7 5.41 -0.61 -14.73
C ALA A 7 6.29 -0.88 -13.49
N CYS A 8 6.99 -2.01 -13.45
CA CYS A 8 7.93 -2.30 -12.34
C CYS A 8 9.16 -1.37 -12.36
N THR A 9 9.62 -0.94 -13.53
CA THR A 9 10.77 -0.02 -13.65
C THR A 9 10.41 1.42 -13.31
N GLU A 10 9.22 1.91 -13.67
CA GLU A 10 8.83 3.28 -13.32
C GLU A 10 8.68 3.47 -11.80
N LEU A 11 8.19 2.46 -11.09
CA LEU A 11 8.06 2.49 -9.63
C LEU A 11 9.41 2.54 -8.89
N MET A 12 10.51 2.13 -9.54
CA MET A 12 11.84 2.14 -8.95
C MET A 12 12.62 3.46 -9.17
N ILE A 13 12.12 4.37 -10.01
CA ILE A 13 12.86 5.56 -10.44
C ILE A 13 12.37 6.84 -9.73
N ARG A 14 11.22 6.80 -9.03
CA ARG A 14 10.63 8.01 -8.45
C ARG A 14 11.22 8.32 -7.06
N PRO A 15 11.82 9.50 -6.84
CA PRO A 15 12.31 9.90 -5.52
C PRO A 15 11.10 10.14 -4.59
N TYR A 16 11.03 9.36 -3.51
CA TYR A 16 10.04 9.51 -2.45
C TYR A 16 10.50 10.63 -1.50
N THR A 17 10.02 11.86 -1.72
CA THR A 17 10.16 12.94 -0.75
C THR A 17 9.01 12.84 0.26
N VAL A 18 9.35 12.43 1.48
CA VAL A 18 8.41 12.35 2.60
C VAL A 18 8.17 13.77 3.13
N GLU A 19 7.09 14.41 2.66
CA GLU A 19 6.60 15.66 3.27
C GLU A 19 5.52 15.35 4.32
N ASP A 20 5.76 15.86 5.53
CA ASP A 20 5.00 15.68 6.78
C ASP A 20 3.52 16.13 6.72
N THR A 21 3.13 16.85 5.66
CA THR A 21 1.78 17.38 5.44
C THR A 21 0.84 16.38 4.74
N VAL A 22 1.39 15.44 3.97
CA VAL A 22 0.63 14.41 3.23
C VAL A 22 0.05 13.37 4.19
N ALA A 23 0.75 13.06 5.27
CA ALA A 23 0.29 12.14 6.31
C ALA A 23 -0.97 12.65 7.04
N GLY A 24 -1.07 13.97 7.26
CA GLY A 24 -2.15 14.57 8.04
C GLY A 24 -3.53 14.52 7.37
N ARG A 25 -3.60 14.62 6.03
CA ARG A 25 -4.88 14.60 5.29
C ARG A 25 -5.33 13.19 4.93
N LEU A 26 -4.39 12.30 4.63
CA LEU A 26 -4.66 10.87 4.46
C LEU A 26 -5.28 10.27 5.75
N LEU A 27 -4.81 10.72 6.92
CA LEU A 27 -5.39 10.39 8.23
C LEU A 27 -6.86 10.82 8.38
N VAL A 28 -7.29 11.92 7.76
CA VAL A 28 -8.69 12.41 7.82
C VAL A 28 -9.59 11.57 6.91
N GLY A 29 -9.14 11.25 5.70
CA GLY A 29 -9.84 10.35 4.77
C GLY A 29 -9.99 8.93 5.34
N LEU A 30 -8.89 8.39 5.88
CA LEU A 30 -8.91 7.13 6.64
C LEU A 30 -9.79 7.23 7.88
N ARG A 31 -9.75 8.30 8.68
CA ARG A 31 -10.62 8.47 9.87
C ARG A 31 -12.11 8.54 9.54
N ARG A 32 -12.50 9.15 8.42
CA ARG A 32 -13.91 9.16 7.95
C ARG A 32 -14.37 7.76 7.49
N SER A 33 -13.47 6.98 6.90
CA SER A 33 -13.73 5.57 6.56
C SER A 33 -13.68 4.63 7.79
N LYS A 34 -12.84 4.93 8.80
CA LYS A 34 -12.60 4.17 10.05
C LYS A 34 -13.84 3.93 10.90
N ALA A 35 -14.95 4.64 10.69
CA ALA A 35 -16.19 4.37 11.40
C ALA A 35 -16.81 3.00 11.06
N ARG A 36 -16.30 2.30 10.02
CA ARG A 36 -16.85 1.02 9.57
C ARG A 36 -15.95 -0.22 9.82
N ASP A 37 -14.61 -0.14 9.70
CA ASP A 37 -13.76 -1.37 9.63
C ASP A 37 -12.36 -1.38 10.31
N GLY A 38 -12.06 -0.47 11.25
CA GLY A 38 -10.99 -0.75 12.25
C GLY A 38 -9.52 -0.81 11.80
N VAL A 39 -9.16 -0.43 10.56
CA VAL A 39 -7.75 -0.30 10.14
C VAL A 39 -7.15 0.98 10.70
N ASP A 40 -6.14 0.86 11.58
CA ASP A 40 -5.45 1.99 12.16
C ASP A 40 -4.43 2.62 11.20
N ALA A 41 -4.76 3.79 10.65
CA ALA A 41 -3.90 4.58 9.77
C ALA A 41 -2.50 4.84 10.36
N ASP A 42 -2.37 5.14 11.65
CA ASP A 42 -1.07 5.40 12.26
C ASP A 42 -0.23 4.11 12.27
N ALA A 43 -0.85 2.98 12.63
CA ALA A 43 -0.21 1.67 12.55
C ALA A 43 0.14 1.25 11.11
N LEU A 44 -0.69 1.60 10.11
CA LEU A 44 -0.37 1.36 8.70
C LEU A 44 0.86 2.14 8.26
N TYR A 45 1.01 3.39 8.68
CA TYR A 45 2.20 4.19 8.39
C TYR A 45 3.45 3.58 9.03
N ASP A 46 3.38 3.15 10.28
CA ASP A 46 4.47 2.46 10.96
C ASP A 46 4.85 1.16 10.23
N ASP A 47 3.85 0.38 9.78
CA ASP A 47 4.06 -0.85 9.03
C ASP A 47 4.72 -0.59 7.66
N LEU A 48 4.30 0.47 6.96
CA LEU A 48 4.90 0.89 5.70
C LEU A 48 6.34 1.34 5.91
N ASN A 49 6.61 2.17 6.92
CA ASN A 49 7.97 2.59 7.26
C ASN A 49 8.86 1.40 7.63
N THR A 50 8.33 0.42 8.37
CA THR A 50 9.07 -0.81 8.71
C THR A 50 9.52 -1.58 7.47
N VAL A 51 8.73 -1.57 6.38
CA VAL A 51 9.05 -2.28 5.14
C VAL A 51 9.90 -1.45 4.18
N LEU A 52 9.71 -0.13 4.17
CA LEU A 52 10.32 0.79 3.22
C LEU A 52 11.64 1.39 3.73
N ASP A 53 11.92 1.31 5.03
CA ASP A 53 13.20 1.74 5.60
C ASP A 53 14.34 0.88 5.04
N GLU A 54 15.20 1.49 4.24
CA GLU A 54 16.35 0.84 3.60
C GLU A 54 17.36 0.27 4.61
N GLN A 55 17.37 0.81 5.84
CA GLN A 55 18.24 0.36 6.92
C GLN A 55 17.63 -0.77 7.75
N HIS A 56 16.32 -1.00 7.64
CA HIS A 56 15.62 -2.02 8.39
C HIS A 56 15.15 -3.17 7.49
N ARG A 57 15.68 -4.36 7.76
CA ARG A 57 15.22 -5.58 7.09
C ARG A 57 14.29 -6.36 8.02
N PRO A 58 12.96 -6.39 7.77
CA PRO A 58 12.04 -7.09 8.66
C PRO A 58 12.34 -8.58 8.71
N THR A 59 12.23 -9.15 9.90
CA THR A 59 12.36 -10.59 10.16
C THR A 59 11.22 -11.37 9.51
N SER A 60 11.38 -12.69 9.36
CA SER A 60 10.32 -13.52 8.78
C SER A 60 9.00 -13.45 9.56
N ALA A 61 9.05 -13.27 10.88
CA ALA A 61 7.85 -13.16 11.71
C ALA A 61 7.15 -11.81 11.49
N GLU A 62 7.92 -10.72 11.36
CA GLU A 62 7.39 -9.40 11.00
C GLU A 62 6.79 -9.42 9.60
N ILE A 63 7.47 -10.02 8.61
CA ILE A 63 6.96 -10.13 7.24
C ILE A 63 5.59 -10.82 7.20
N SER A 64 5.41 -11.91 7.95
CA SER A 64 4.10 -12.59 8.03
C SER A 64 3.02 -11.69 8.63
N ARG A 65 3.32 -10.99 9.74
CA ARG A 65 2.37 -10.07 10.38
C ARG A 65 2.01 -8.88 9.48
N LEU A 66 3.02 -8.29 8.84
CA LEU A 66 2.86 -7.19 7.89
C LEU A 66 2.01 -7.61 6.69
N ALA A 67 2.25 -8.81 6.15
CA ALA A 67 1.46 -9.34 5.05
C ALA A 67 -0.02 -9.50 5.44
N ASP A 68 -0.31 -10.00 6.64
CA ASP A 68 -1.70 -10.12 7.11
C ASP A 68 -2.37 -8.75 7.26
N ARG A 69 -1.66 -7.76 7.81
CA ARG A 69 -2.18 -6.39 7.92
C ARG A 69 -2.41 -5.75 6.56
N PHE A 70 -1.48 -5.88 5.62
CA PHE A 70 -1.63 -5.38 4.26
C PHE A 70 -2.80 -6.02 3.52
N ARG A 71 -3.09 -7.31 3.74
CA ARG A 71 -4.29 -7.97 3.21
C ARG A 71 -5.59 -7.36 3.75
N GLN A 72 -5.62 -6.97 5.03
CA GLN A 72 -6.78 -6.30 5.63
C GLN A 72 -6.95 -4.90 5.08
N VAL A 73 -5.86 -4.12 5.01
CA VAL A 73 -5.86 -2.77 4.42
C VAL A 73 -6.34 -2.81 2.97
N THR A 74 -5.91 -3.80 2.20
CA THR A 74 -6.33 -3.96 0.80
C THR A 74 -7.85 -4.16 0.68
N LEU A 75 -8.50 -4.87 1.61
CA LEU A 75 -9.96 -5.00 1.59
C LEU A 75 -10.65 -3.65 1.73
N VAL A 76 -10.16 -2.82 2.64
CA VAL A 76 -10.68 -1.46 2.84
C VAL A 76 -10.46 -0.61 1.59
N LEU A 77 -9.27 -0.67 0.98
CA LEU A 77 -8.97 0.07 -0.25
C LEU A 77 -9.85 -0.35 -1.43
N ILE A 78 -10.18 -1.64 -1.56
CA ILE A 78 -11.10 -2.14 -2.59
C ILE A 78 -12.48 -1.47 -2.49
N GLU A 79 -12.93 -1.18 -1.27
CA GLU A 79 -14.22 -0.50 -1.06
C GLU A 79 -14.13 1.02 -1.26
N LEU A 80 -13.02 1.64 -0.86
CA LEU A 80 -12.87 3.10 -0.89
C LEU A 80 -12.46 3.67 -2.24
N VAL A 81 -11.58 3.00 -2.97
CA VAL A 81 -11.01 3.52 -4.22
C VAL A 81 -12.06 3.85 -5.28
N PRO A 82 -13.10 3.01 -5.52
CA PRO A 82 -14.18 3.36 -6.47
C PRO A 82 -14.95 4.64 -6.11
N LEU A 83 -14.93 5.05 -4.85
CA LEU A 83 -15.65 6.22 -4.34
C LEU A 83 -14.78 7.49 -4.30
N THR A 84 -13.46 7.34 -4.32
CA THR A 84 -12.50 8.41 -4.04
C THR A 84 -11.60 8.74 -5.22
N VAL A 85 -11.35 7.79 -6.12
CA VAL A 85 -10.44 7.97 -7.27
C VAL A 85 -11.22 7.90 -8.57
N THR A 86 -11.22 9.00 -9.33
CA THR A 86 -11.78 9.06 -10.69
C THR A 86 -10.73 9.61 -11.67
N PRO A 87 -10.44 8.92 -12.79
CA PRO A 87 -10.99 7.61 -13.19
C PRO A 87 -10.51 6.47 -12.28
N TYR A 88 -11.29 5.37 -12.22
CA TYR A 88 -10.94 4.22 -11.38
C TYR A 88 -9.57 3.62 -11.80
N PRO A 89 -8.62 3.45 -10.88
CA PRO A 89 -7.25 3.04 -11.20
C PRO A 89 -7.16 1.52 -11.34
N VAL A 90 -7.61 1.00 -12.49
CA VAL A 90 -7.70 -0.45 -12.76
C VAL A 90 -6.38 -1.17 -12.50
N ASP A 91 -5.27 -0.67 -13.04
CA ASP A 91 -3.97 -1.36 -12.98
C ASP A 91 -3.43 -1.44 -11.54
N ALA A 92 -3.53 -0.36 -10.77
CA ALA A 92 -3.08 -0.31 -9.38
C ALA A 92 -3.92 -1.24 -8.49
N MET A 93 -5.24 -1.27 -8.70
CA MET A 93 -6.14 -2.14 -7.94
C MET A 93 -5.97 -3.61 -8.30
N GLN A 94 -5.75 -3.94 -9.57
CA GLN A 94 -5.44 -5.31 -9.98
C GLN A 94 -4.15 -5.81 -9.33
N LEU A 95 -3.09 -4.99 -9.32
CA LEU A 95 -1.84 -5.33 -8.65
C LEU A 95 -2.02 -5.61 -7.16
N LEU A 96 -2.79 -4.78 -6.44
CA LEU A 96 -3.10 -5.01 -5.03
C LEU A 96 -3.88 -6.31 -4.79
N ILE A 97 -4.88 -6.59 -5.63
CA ILE A 97 -5.67 -7.83 -5.54
C ILE A 97 -4.78 -9.06 -5.76
N GLU A 98 -3.89 -9.01 -6.74
CA GLU A 98 -2.91 -10.08 -7.00
C GLU A 98 -1.97 -10.28 -5.81
N LEU A 99 -1.40 -9.22 -5.26
CA LEU A 99 -0.49 -9.31 -4.12
C LEU A 99 -1.19 -9.84 -2.87
N ARG A 100 -2.43 -9.42 -2.62
CA ARG A 100 -3.27 -9.94 -1.53
C ARG A 100 -3.50 -11.45 -1.64
N ALA A 101 -3.80 -11.95 -2.83
CA ALA A 101 -4.10 -13.36 -3.08
C ALA A 101 -2.87 -14.27 -3.00
N ASN A 102 -1.67 -13.71 -3.18
CA ASN A 102 -0.43 -14.49 -3.20
C ASN A 102 0.10 -14.78 -1.79
N GLN A 103 0.58 -16.02 -1.60
CA GLN A 103 1.41 -16.41 -0.46
C GLN A 103 2.83 -16.69 -0.98
N PRO A 104 3.80 -15.77 -0.78
CA PRO A 104 5.15 -15.97 -1.29
C PRO A 104 5.87 -17.09 -0.53
N CYS A 105 6.74 -17.83 -1.23
CA CYS A 105 7.69 -18.71 -0.56
C CYS A 105 8.66 -17.90 0.32
N PRO A 106 9.25 -18.49 1.37
CA PRO A 106 10.11 -17.78 2.34
C PRO A 106 11.29 -17.04 1.70
N GLN A 107 11.83 -17.53 0.59
CA GLN A 107 12.96 -16.89 -0.12
C GLN A 107 12.55 -15.62 -0.86
N ARG A 108 11.26 -15.44 -1.16
CA ARG A 108 10.71 -14.28 -1.87
C ARG A 108 9.83 -13.39 -0.99
N SER A 109 9.64 -13.76 0.28
CA SER A 109 8.75 -13.07 1.22
C SER A 109 9.12 -11.59 1.39
N HIS A 110 10.41 -11.29 1.48
CA HIS A 110 10.91 -9.91 1.60
C HIS A 110 10.61 -9.06 0.36
N ARG A 111 10.87 -9.60 -0.84
CA ARG A 111 10.57 -8.87 -2.09
C ARG A 111 9.05 -8.71 -2.29
N HIS A 112 8.28 -9.71 -1.88
CA HIS A 112 6.83 -9.65 -1.95
C HIS A 112 6.27 -8.58 -1.02
N ILE A 113 6.70 -8.51 0.24
CA ILE A 113 6.19 -7.51 1.18
C ILE A 113 6.57 -6.09 0.74
N LEU A 114 7.79 -5.89 0.22
CA LEU A 114 8.22 -4.61 -0.32
C LEU A 114 7.33 -4.17 -1.49
N ARG A 115 7.06 -5.07 -2.44
CA ARG A 115 6.17 -4.80 -3.57
C ARG A 115 4.73 -4.53 -3.10
N PHE A 116 4.29 -5.18 -2.03
CA PHE A 116 2.97 -4.96 -1.45
C PHE A 116 2.88 -3.58 -0.77
N ALA A 117 3.88 -3.19 0.02
CA ALA A 117 3.96 -1.86 0.62
C ALA A 117 3.92 -0.77 -0.47
N LEU A 118 4.75 -0.88 -1.50
CA LEU A 118 4.77 0.09 -2.60
C LEU A 118 3.42 0.19 -3.31
N ALA A 119 2.77 -0.94 -3.62
CA ALA A 119 1.45 -0.92 -4.25
C ALA A 119 0.37 -0.27 -3.38
N ILE A 120 0.44 -0.44 -2.05
CA ILE A 120 -0.46 0.26 -1.12
C ILE A 120 -0.19 1.77 -1.19
N VAL A 121 1.08 2.20 -1.12
CA VAL A 121 1.43 3.62 -1.19
C VAL A 121 1.01 4.24 -2.52
N ASP A 122 1.18 3.53 -3.64
CA ASP A 122 0.71 4.01 -4.94
C ASP A 122 -0.80 4.27 -4.96
N VAL A 123 -1.59 3.35 -4.41
CA VAL A 123 -3.05 3.53 -4.30
C VAL A 123 -3.41 4.66 -3.35
N LEU A 124 -2.73 4.79 -2.21
CA LEU A 124 -2.93 5.91 -1.29
C LEU A 124 -2.59 7.26 -1.95
N ASN A 125 -1.52 7.32 -2.74
CA ASN A 125 -1.15 8.51 -3.52
C ASN A 125 -2.20 8.86 -4.58
N LEU A 126 -2.80 7.86 -5.23
CA LEU A 126 -3.89 8.05 -6.19
C LEU A 126 -5.18 8.55 -5.54
N MET A 127 -5.42 8.18 -4.27
CA MET A 127 -6.52 8.73 -3.47
C MET A 127 -6.33 10.21 -3.14
N GLY A 128 -5.10 10.72 -3.19
CA GLY A 128 -4.77 12.13 -3.11
C GLY A 128 -5.09 12.80 -1.77
N ASP A 129 -4.61 14.04 -1.64
CA ASP A 129 -4.89 14.98 -0.55
C ASP A 129 -6.30 15.64 -0.67
N ASP A 130 -7.06 15.34 -1.72
CA ASP A 130 -8.31 15.98 -2.09
C ASP A 130 -9.54 15.22 -1.59
N ALA A 131 -9.64 15.10 -0.26
CA ALA A 131 -10.96 15.12 0.36
C ALA A 131 -11.36 16.60 0.52
N PRO A 132 -12.50 17.05 -0.03
CA PRO A 132 -12.95 18.43 0.14
C PRO A 132 -13.17 18.81 1.61
#